data_AF-A0A9D8AA90-F1
#
_entry.id   AF-A0A9D8AA90-F1
#
_cell.length_a   1.000
_cell.length_b   1.000
_cell.length_c   1.000
_cell.angle_alpha   90.00
_cell.angle_beta   90.00
_cell.angle_gamma   90.00
#
_symmetry.space_group_name_H-M   'P 1'
#
loop_
_entity.id
_entity.type
_entity.pdbx_description
1 polymer ?
#
loop_
_entity_poly.entity_id
_entity_poly.type
_entity_poly.pdbx_seq_one_letter_code
_entity_poly.pdbx_strand_id
1 'polypeptide(L)'
;MIKNKNLIYSLVTIAGIILVWFVYADQGIERTPEISGEESPLILVDGKVPPRLSNFVMHMQYIDENTCLKCHKDEREMNFGSGPVLAKKMPHEMRENCVSCHLLPK
;
A
#
# COMPACT_ATOMS: atom_id res chain seq x y z
N MET A 1 11.68 -11.56 -52.64
CA MET A 1 12.38 -12.16 -51.50
C MET A 1 13.48 -11.19 -51.06
N ILE A 2 13.38 -10.57 -49.89
CA ILE A 2 14.35 -9.53 -49.47
C ILE A 2 15.71 -10.21 -49.23
N LYS A 3 16.73 -9.80 -49.99
CA LYS A 3 18.08 -10.41 -49.99
C LYS A 3 18.73 -10.41 -48.61
N ASN A 4 18.36 -9.44 -47.77
CA ASN A 4 18.94 -9.21 -46.45
C ASN A 4 17.94 -9.49 -45.31
N LYS A 5 16.88 -10.29 -45.55
CA LYS A 5 15.82 -10.52 -44.55
C LYS A 5 16.38 -10.97 -43.19
N ASN A 6 17.39 -11.83 -43.19
CA ASN A 6 18.01 -12.36 -41.97
C ASN A 6 18.80 -11.27 -41.22
N LEU A 7 19.45 -10.36 -41.94
CA LEU A 7 20.15 -9.21 -41.36
C LEU A 7 19.15 -8.27 -40.68
N ILE A 8 18.03 -7.99 -41.36
CA ILE A 8 16.98 -7.11 -40.85
C ILE A 8 16.35 -7.72 -39.59
N TYR A 9 16.01 -9.01 -39.62
CA TYR A 9 15.47 -9.70 -38.43
C TYR A 9 16.45 -9.69 -37.27
N SER A 10 17.73 -9.98 -37.52
CA SER A 10 18.77 -9.90 -36.49
C SER A 10 18.88 -8.51 -35.88
N LEU A 11 18.83 -7.45 -36.69
CA LEU A 11 18.93 -6.08 -36.21
C LEU A 11 17.75 -5.71 -35.30
N VAL A 12 16.54 -6.10 -35.71
CA VAL A 12 15.31 -5.86 -34.93
C VAL A 12 15.36 -6.61 -33.60
N THR A 13 15.81 -7.86 -33.58
CA THR A 13 15.95 -8.65 -32.35
C THR A 13 16.96 -8.02 -31.39
N ILE A 14 18.13 -7.61 -31.90
CA ILE A 14 19.18 -6.98 -31.07
C ILE A 14 18.68 -5.64 -30.50
N ALA A 15 18.02 -4.81 -31.32
CA ALA A 15 17.46 -3.55 -30.86
C ALA A 15 16.41 -3.75 -29.76
N GLY A 16 15.57 -4.78 -29.87
CA GLY A 16 14.60 -5.15 -28.84
C GLY A 16 15.28 -5.54 -27.51
N ILE A 17 16.34 -6.34 -27.56
CA ILE A 17 17.09 -6.75 -26.36
C ILE A 17 17.75 -5.53 -25.70
N ILE A 18 18.35 -4.63 -26.49
CA ILE A 18 18.98 -3.40 -25.98
C ILE A 18 17.94 -2.50 -25.28
N LEU A 19 16.75 -2.34 -25.86
CA LEU A 19 15.68 -1.55 -25.25
C LEU A 19 15.20 -2.14 -23.91
N VAL A 20 15.02 -3.46 -23.85
CA VAL A 20 14.68 -4.15 -22.60
C VAL A 20 15.78 -3.93 -21.56
N TRP A 21 17.05 -3.98 -21.96
CA TRP A 21 18.17 -3.71 -21.08
C TRP A 21 18.20 -2.29 -20.56
N PHE A 22 17.96 -1.28 -21.41
CA PHE A 22 17.89 0.11 -20.97
C PHE A 22 16.77 0.33 -19.96
N VAL A 23 15.58 -0.23 -20.20
CA VAL A 23 14.47 -0.16 -19.25
C VAL A 23 14.84 -0.84 -17.93
N TYR A 24 15.46 -2.01 -17.98
CA TYR A 24 15.85 -2.75 -16.77
C TYR A 24 16.99 -2.07 -15.99
N ALA A 25 17.93 -1.43 -16.69
CA ALA A 25 19.05 -0.70 -16.08
C ALA A 25 18.57 0.61 -15.44
N ASP A 26 17.63 1.31 -16.06
CA ASP A 26 17.04 2.56 -15.55
C ASP A 26 16.00 2.30 -14.45
N GLN A 27 15.44 1.09 -14.42
CA GLN A 27 14.48 0.68 -13.39
C GLN A 27 15.06 0.55 -11.99
N GLY A 28 16.36 0.81 -11.78
CA GLY A 28 16.95 0.96 -10.45
C GLY A 28 16.41 -0.07 -9.48
N ILE A 29 16.42 -1.35 -9.90
CA ILE A 29 15.89 -2.45 -9.09
C ILE A 29 16.88 -2.63 -7.95
N GLU A 30 16.79 -1.73 -6.98
CA GLU A 30 17.09 -2.04 -5.60
C GLU A 30 16.28 -3.29 -5.35
N ARG A 31 16.98 -4.43 -5.35
CA ARG A 31 16.59 -5.56 -4.52
C ARG A 31 16.75 -5.07 -3.09
N THR A 32 15.88 -4.15 -2.67
CA THR A 32 15.53 -4.09 -1.28
C THR A 32 15.03 -5.50 -1.00
N PRO A 33 15.69 -6.27 -0.12
CA PRO A 33 14.98 -7.39 0.44
C PRO A 33 13.69 -6.76 0.96
N GLU A 34 12.55 -7.35 0.61
CA GLU A 34 11.34 -7.14 1.40
C GLU A 34 11.70 -7.62 2.82
N ILE A 35 12.38 -6.76 3.56
CA ILE A 35 12.28 -6.70 4.98
C ILE A 35 10.81 -6.36 5.12
N SER A 36 10.01 -7.40 5.26
CA SER A 36 8.78 -7.43 6.05
C SER A 36 9.16 -6.99 7.48
N GLY A 37 9.70 -5.78 7.59
CA GLY A 37 9.76 -5.06 8.83
C GLY A 37 8.31 -4.72 9.05
N GLU A 38 7.73 -5.31 10.08
CA GLU A 38 6.68 -4.64 10.77
C GLU A 38 7.23 -3.26 11.16
N GLU A 39 7.13 -2.26 10.27
CA GLU A 39 7.22 -0.84 10.58
C GLU A 39 6.51 -0.66 11.93
N SER A 40 7.32 -0.47 12.96
CA SER A 40 6.85 -0.28 14.31
C SER A 40 5.97 0.95 14.31
N PRO A 41 4.84 0.92 15.04
CA PRO A 41 3.97 2.08 15.13
C PRO A 41 4.79 3.32 15.52
N LEU A 42 4.46 4.46 14.91
CA LEU A 42 5.19 5.71 15.13
C LEU A 42 5.23 6.08 16.61
N ILE A 43 4.16 5.77 17.37
CA ILE A 43 3.97 6.13 18.78
C ILE A 43 3.12 5.06 19.49
N LEU A 44 3.42 4.77 20.77
CA LEU A 44 2.58 3.96 21.66
C LEU A 44 1.46 4.82 22.28
N VAL A 45 0.22 4.32 22.27
CA VAL A 45 -0.92 4.99 22.92
C VAL A 45 -1.31 4.17 24.14
N ASP A 46 -1.19 4.76 25.33
CA ASP A 46 -1.49 4.11 26.62
C ASP A 46 -0.76 2.77 26.83
N GLY A 47 0.50 2.70 26.38
CA GLY A 47 1.31 1.49 26.42
C GLY A 47 0.89 0.39 25.44
N LYS A 48 -0.09 0.66 24.57
CA LYS A 48 -0.55 -0.27 23.53
C LYS A 48 -0.08 0.17 22.15
N VAL A 49 0.23 -0.83 21.32
CA VAL A 49 0.57 -0.63 19.91
C VAL A 49 -0.72 -0.31 19.14
N PRO A 50 -0.80 0.84 18.46
CA PRO A 50 -1.93 1.14 17.59
C PRO A 50 -1.98 0.14 16.43
N PRO A 51 -3.18 -0.38 16.09
CA PRO A 51 -3.34 -1.30 14.99
C PRO A 51 -3.04 -0.61 13.65
N ARG A 52 -2.51 -1.39 12.71
CA ARG A 52 -2.45 -1.02 11.31
C ARG A 52 -3.85 -0.97 10.73
N LEU A 53 -4.12 0.05 9.94
CA LEU A 53 -5.35 0.15 9.18
C LEU A 53 -5.34 -0.96 8.12
N SER A 54 -6.40 -1.76 8.09
CA SER A 54 -6.57 -2.78 7.05
C SER A 54 -6.68 -2.13 5.67
N ASN A 55 -6.35 -2.87 4.61
CA ASN A 55 -6.54 -2.43 3.22
C ASN A 55 -8.04 -2.47 2.84
N PHE A 56 -8.82 -1.66 3.55
CA PHE A 56 -10.24 -1.50 3.36
C PHE A 56 -10.47 -0.15 2.70
N VAL A 57 -11.38 -0.07 1.72
CA VAL A 57 -11.59 1.14 0.92
C VAL A 57 -11.93 2.38 1.75
N MET A 58 -12.45 2.22 2.97
CA MET A 58 -12.74 3.33 3.87
C MET A 58 -11.58 3.70 4.83
N HIS A 59 -10.41 3.07 4.68
CA HIS A 59 -9.18 3.37 5.42
C HIS A 59 -8.13 4.02 4.50
N MET A 60 -8.48 5.17 3.89
CA MET A 60 -7.59 5.90 2.98
C MET A 60 -6.75 6.98 3.70
N GLN A 61 -5.71 7.47 3.02
CA GLN A 61 -4.75 8.45 3.57
C GLN A 61 -5.33 9.84 3.88
N TYR A 62 -6.44 10.24 3.26
CA TYR A 62 -6.99 11.60 3.33
C TYR A 62 -8.29 11.70 4.13
N ILE A 63 -8.49 10.78 5.07
CA ILE A 63 -9.71 10.71 5.89
C ILE A 63 -9.48 11.51 7.17
N ASP A 64 -10.41 12.42 7.47
CA ASP A 64 -10.40 13.21 8.71
C ASP A 64 -10.85 12.39 9.93
N GLU A 65 -10.55 12.89 11.12
CA GLU A 65 -10.86 12.20 12.39
C GLU A 65 -12.37 12.01 12.54
N ASN A 66 -13.17 12.99 12.09
CA ASN A 66 -14.63 12.90 12.13
C ASN A 66 -15.15 11.71 11.32
N THR A 67 -14.51 11.38 10.20
CA THR A 67 -14.86 10.25 9.37
C THR A 67 -14.41 8.94 9.99
N CYS A 68 -13.24 8.88 10.64
CA CYS A 68 -12.85 7.71 11.44
C CYS A 68 -13.83 7.45 12.58
N LEU A 69 -14.25 8.51 13.28
CA LEU A 69 -15.19 8.45 14.40
C LEU A 69 -16.59 8.01 13.99
N LYS A 70 -16.98 8.17 12.71
CA LYS A 70 -18.26 7.61 12.23
C LYS A 70 -18.34 6.12 12.52
N CYS A 71 -17.23 5.40 12.51
CA CYS A 71 -17.18 3.94 12.70
C CYS A 71 -16.54 3.51 14.03
N HIS A 72 -15.56 4.26 14.54
CA HIS A 72 -14.75 3.84 15.70
C HIS A 72 -15.12 4.50 17.03
N LYS A 73 -16.15 5.36 17.05
CA LYS A 73 -16.67 5.94 18.29
C LYS A 73 -17.27 4.89 19.22
N ASP A 74 -17.97 3.90 18.66
CA ASP A 74 -18.61 2.80 19.36
C ASP A 74 -18.45 1.50 18.56
N GLU A 75 -18.49 0.36 19.24
CA GLU A 75 -18.40 -0.93 18.57
C GLU A 75 -19.70 -1.23 17.83
N ARG A 76 -19.60 -1.57 16.55
CA ARG A 76 -20.76 -1.93 15.73
C ARG A 76 -20.40 -2.79 14.52
N GLU A 77 -21.33 -3.62 14.14
CA GLU A 77 -21.28 -4.38 12.89
C GLU A 77 -21.85 -3.56 11.74
N MET A 78 -21.19 -3.58 10.60
CA MET A 78 -21.57 -2.82 9.40
C MET A 78 -21.47 -3.69 8.17
N ASN A 79 -22.38 -3.52 7.21
CA ASN A 79 -22.36 -4.24 5.94
C ASN A 79 -21.83 -3.33 4.84
N PHE A 80 -20.70 -3.71 4.24
CA PHE A 80 -20.06 -2.97 3.14
C PHE A 80 -20.15 -3.68 1.79
N GLY A 81 -21.21 -4.47 1.58
CA GLY A 81 -21.45 -5.22 0.34
C GLY A 81 -20.58 -6.47 0.16
N SER A 82 -19.38 -6.49 0.74
CA SER A 82 -18.48 -7.66 0.79
C SER A 82 -18.71 -8.57 2.01
N GLY A 83 -19.68 -8.25 2.87
CA GLY A 83 -20.02 -8.98 4.08
C GLY A 83 -20.06 -8.08 5.33
N PRO A 84 -20.37 -8.67 6.50
CA PRO A 84 -20.33 -7.96 7.76
C PRO A 84 -18.89 -7.67 8.19
N VAL A 85 -18.65 -6.43 8.59
CA VAL A 85 -17.39 -5.93 9.14
C VAL A 85 -17.67 -5.37 10.52
N LEU A 86 -16.97 -5.89 11.52
CA LEU A 86 -17.02 -5.37 12.88
C LEU A 86 -16.04 -4.18 13.01
N ALA A 87 -16.57 -2.97 13.17
CA ALA A 87 -15.75 -1.84 13.60
C ALA A 87 -15.69 -1.81 15.12
N LYS A 88 -14.47 -1.92 15.66
CA LYS A 88 -14.23 -1.86 17.10
C LYS A 88 -14.16 -0.43 17.59
N LYS A 89 -14.64 -0.22 18.81
CA LYS A 89 -14.45 1.05 19.54
C LYS A 89 -12.97 1.30 19.83
N MET A 90 -12.54 2.57 19.77
CA MET A 90 -11.19 2.96 20.19
C MET A 90 -10.99 2.67 21.69
N PRO A 91 -9.87 2.04 22.09
CA PRO A 91 -9.60 1.71 23.49
C PRO A 91 -8.94 2.86 24.28
N HIS A 92 -8.90 4.06 23.73
CA HIS A 92 -8.28 5.26 24.28
C HIS A 92 -9.19 6.48 24.05
N GLU A 93 -8.88 7.60 24.72
CA GLU A 93 -9.56 8.87 24.46
C GLU A 93 -9.28 9.39 23.04
N MET A 94 -10.21 10.17 22.49
CA MET A 94 -10.06 10.74 21.15
C MET A 94 -8.83 11.65 21.08
N ARG A 95 -8.03 11.48 20.04
CA ARG A 95 -6.88 12.32 19.70
C ARG A 95 -7.02 12.80 18.27
N GLU A 96 -6.50 13.98 18.00
CA GLU A 96 -6.42 14.54 16.66
C GLU A 96 -5.37 13.78 15.81
N ASN A 97 -5.53 13.82 14.49
CA ASN A 97 -4.65 13.23 13.50
C ASN A 97 -4.45 11.71 13.69
N CYS A 98 -5.45 10.90 13.36
CA CYS A 98 -5.40 9.43 13.51
C CYS A 98 -4.17 8.80 12.84
N VAL A 99 -3.76 9.32 11.68
CA VAL A 99 -2.62 8.80 10.91
C VAL A 99 -1.26 9.14 11.54
N SER A 100 -1.23 9.99 12.57
CA SER A 100 -0.01 10.21 13.37
C SER A 100 0.44 8.97 14.14
N CYS A 101 -0.52 8.11 14.53
CA CYS A 101 -0.27 6.90 15.31
C CYS A 101 -0.66 5.63 14.53
N HIS A 102 -1.68 5.69 13.68
CA HIS A 102 -2.13 4.56 12.88
C HIS A 102 -1.45 4.53 11.51
N LEU A 103 -0.78 3.41 11.22
CA LEU A 103 -0.16 3.19 9.92
C LEU A 103 -1.24 2.91 8.86
N LEU A 104 -1.13 3.63 7.75
CA LEU A 104 -2.02 3.51 6.58
C LEU A 104 -1.72 2.21 5.81
N PRO A 105 -2.72 1.62 5.13
CA PRO A 105 -2.48 0.47 4.27
C PRO A 105 -1.53 0.84 3.12
N LYS A 106 -0.65 -0.11 2.75
CA LYS A 106 0.22 0.00 1.57
C LYS A 106 -0.56 -0.30 0.29
#